data_AF-F2UL31-F1
#
_entry.id   AF-F2UL31-F1
#
_cell.length_a   1.000
_cell.length_b   1.000
_cell.length_c   1.000
_cell.angle_alpha   90.00
_cell.angle_beta   90.00
_cell.angle_gamma   90.00
#
_symmetry.space_group_name_H-M   'P 1'
#
loop_
_entity.id
_entity.type
_entity.pdbx_description
1 polymer ?
#
loop_
_entity_poly.entity_id
_entity_poly.type
_entity_poly.pdbx_seq_one_letter_code
_entity_poly.pdbx_strand_id
1 'polypeptide(L)'
;MPTITSMNMVMLCTVINTPTTEMPLMEKLVTEMPVMATSSTTTTTMEMTAIITIMATPSTTSTTMEMTAIITIMATPSTTSTTMEMTAIITTMAMLSTTTTTMEMTAIITIMATPSTTSTTMEMTAIITIMAMLSTTTTTMEMTAIITIMATPSTTSTTMEMTAIITIMATPSTTSTTMEMTAIVTITMMATITTTTATIMAQRRAAALGSTFLISALPAAMLYVVPVDMSSPATSSLLKVLLAFASGGLLGDAILHLIPHAKEGHDHHHHDHHHHHHDHHHHDHDDHGHHGHDHTGDVVSGLYILSGIFVFLIIEKIVRGIKGGHGHSHSHSHSHDPVARKKKDDDAPAPQHDTQEIKVAGFLNLAADAAHNFTDGLAIGACFVSSPASAYATVVTILLHEVPHEVGDFAILVRSGYSKTKAIMLQLVTAVGAMLGTVCGLMSSEMTGVTNFILLFTAGGFIYIATVSVIPELLEETRLWQSVKELLAMALGVAIMVVIVFFE
;
A
#
# COMPACT_ATOMS: atom_id res chain seq x y z
N MET A 1 -35.22 0.50 29.28
CA MET A 1 -35.04 -0.96 29.30
C MET A 1 -33.83 -1.26 30.16
N PRO A 2 -33.84 -2.31 31.00
CA PRO A 2 -32.72 -2.59 31.88
C PRO A 2 -31.47 -2.91 31.05
N THR A 3 -30.35 -2.34 31.45
CA THR A 3 -29.02 -2.59 30.90
C THR A 3 -28.61 -4.01 31.30
N ILE A 4 -28.68 -4.96 30.36
CA ILE A 4 -28.25 -6.35 30.60
C ILE A 4 -26.74 -6.41 30.35
N THR A 5 -25.97 -6.37 31.42
CA THR A 5 -24.50 -6.51 31.41
C THR A 5 -24.05 -7.97 31.39
N SER A 6 -24.94 -8.92 31.70
CA SER A 6 -24.63 -10.35 31.71
C SER A 6 -25.87 -11.19 31.39
N MET A 7 -25.72 -12.19 30.53
CA MET A 7 -26.76 -13.16 30.17
C MET A 7 -26.21 -14.57 30.39
N ASN A 8 -26.79 -15.31 31.32
CA ASN A 8 -26.47 -16.73 31.56
C ASN A 8 -27.74 -17.55 31.27
N MET A 9 -27.64 -18.52 30.37
CA MET A 9 -28.75 -19.36 29.93
C MET A 9 -28.35 -20.83 29.90
N VAL A 10 -29.11 -21.67 30.62
CA VAL A 10 -28.92 -23.13 30.65
C VAL A 10 -30.22 -23.81 30.23
N MET A 11 -30.17 -24.61 29.16
CA MET A 11 -31.29 -25.43 28.68
C MET A 11 -30.94 -26.91 28.73
N LEU A 12 -31.84 -27.72 29.31
CA LEU A 12 -31.70 -29.16 29.46
C LEU A 12 -32.95 -29.86 28.94
N CYS A 13 -32.77 -30.83 28.05
CA CYS A 13 -33.82 -31.72 27.56
C CYS A 13 -33.38 -33.18 27.75
N THR A 14 -34.22 -33.99 28.40
CA THR A 14 -34.00 -35.43 28.54
C THR A 14 -35.21 -36.18 28.02
N VAL A 15 -34.97 -37.06 27.05
CA VAL A 15 -35.99 -37.89 26.41
C VAL A 15 -35.67 -39.35 26.67
N ILE A 16 -36.63 -40.09 27.23
CA ILE A 16 -36.50 -41.54 27.45
C ILE A 16 -37.49 -42.22 26.51
N ASN A 17 -36.97 -43.00 25.57
CA ASN A 17 -37.76 -43.77 24.61
C ASN A 17 -37.96 -45.21 25.10
N THR A 18 -39.22 -45.59 25.33
CA THR A 18 -39.62 -46.93 25.81
C THR A 18 -40.50 -47.65 24.79
N PRO A 19 -39.99 -48.69 24.08
CA PRO A 19 -40.79 -49.47 23.16
C PRO A 19 -41.85 -50.29 23.91
N THR A 20 -43.10 -50.24 23.46
CA THR A 20 -44.24 -51.00 24.03
C THR A 20 -44.64 -52.16 23.13
N THR A 21 -45.20 -53.22 23.73
CA THR A 21 -45.57 -54.48 23.05
C THR A 21 -46.65 -54.37 21.96
N GLU A 22 -47.36 -53.24 21.86
CA GLU A 22 -48.46 -53.05 20.89
C GLU A 22 -48.05 -52.34 19.58
N MET A 23 -46.84 -51.75 19.50
CA MET A 23 -46.30 -51.10 18.29
C MET A 23 -44.87 -51.58 18.00
N PRO A 24 -44.68 -52.63 17.19
CA PRO A 24 -43.34 -53.13 16.83
C PRO A 24 -42.58 -52.23 15.84
N LEU A 25 -43.23 -51.21 15.27
CA LEU A 25 -42.64 -50.16 14.45
C LEU A 25 -42.79 -48.84 15.21
N MET A 26 -41.68 -48.31 15.75
CA MET A 26 -41.68 -47.07 16.50
C MET A 26 -41.29 -45.90 15.61
N GLU A 27 -42.10 -44.84 15.73
CA GLU A 27 -42.06 -43.57 15.00
C GLU A 27 -40.75 -42.80 15.24
N LYS A 28 -40.24 -42.17 14.18
CA LYS A 28 -39.03 -41.34 14.19
C LYS A 28 -39.02 -40.31 15.32
N LEU A 29 -38.05 -40.38 16.24
CA LEU A 29 -37.91 -39.46 17.36
C LEU A 29 -36.95 -38.33 17.01
N VAL A 30 -37.47 -37.10 16.89
CA VAL A 30 -36.66 -35.89 16.63
C VAL A 30 -36.76 -34.93 17.82
N THR A 31 -35.61 -34.58 18.42
CA THR A 31 -35.50 -33.60 19.51
C THR A 31 -34.65 -32.42 19.07
N GLU A 32 -35.22 -31.22 19.02
CA GLU A 32 -34.52 -30.00 18.60
C GLU A 32 -34.49 -28.96 19.73
N MET A 33 -33.36 -28.27 19.89
CA MET A 33 -33.19 -27.21 20.89
C MET A 33 -32.45 -25.99 20.30
N PRO A 34 -33.19 -24.99 19.81
CA PRO A 34 -32.61 -23.72 19.38
C PRO A 34 -32.39 -22.78 20.57
N VAL A 35 -31.17 -22.27 20.72
CA VAL A 35 -30.75 -21.28 21.71
C VAL A 35 -30.32 -20.02 20.97
N MET A 36 -30.92 -18.87 21.31
CA MET A 36 -30.62 -17.60 20.64
C MET A 36 -30.35 -16.50 21.68
N ALA A 37 -29.21 -15.83 21.56
CA ALA A 37 -28.90 -14.62 22.31
C ALA A 37 -29.06 -13.36 21.44
N THR A 38 -29.72 -12.34 21.99
CA THR A 38 -30.04 -11.07 21.30
C THR A 38 -28.97 -10.00 21.52
N SER A 39 -28.84 -9.09 20.56
CA SER A 39 -27.90 -7.96 20.55
C SER A 39 -28.00 -7.06 21.80
N SER A 40 -26.87 -6.58 22.30
CA SER A 40 -26.76 -5.60 23.39
C SER A 40 -26.03 -4.33 22.95
N THR A 41 -26.44 -3.19 23.53
CA THR A 41 -25.82 -1.87 23.33
C THR A 41 -24.78 -1.50 24.39
N THR A 42 -24.50 -2.42 25.33
CA THR A 42 -23.51 -2.26 26.41
C THR A 42 -22.62 -3.50 26.51
N THR A 43 -21.41 -3.34 27.05
CA THR A 43 -20.49 -4.47 27.29
C THR A 43 -21.22 -5.63 27.96
N THR A 44 -21.15 -6.82 27.35
CA THR A 44 -21.97 -7.97 27.75
C THR A 44 -21.13 -9.24 27.83
N THR A 45 -21.36 -10.02 28.90
CA THR A 45 -20.91 -11.42 29.00
C THR A 45 -22.09 -12.34 28.69
N MET A 46 -21.91 -13.30 27.78
CA MET A 46 -22.92 -14.29 27.40
C MET A 46 -22.42 -15.69 27.69
N GLU A 47 -23.08 -16.39 28.61
CA GLU A 47 -22.84 -17.79 28.93
C GLU A 47 -24.07 -18.61 28.47
N MET A 48 -23.89 -19.52 27.53
CA MET A 48 -24.98 -20.35 26.99
C MET A 48 -24.61 -21.82 27.05
N THR A 49 -25.41 -22.60 27.78
CA THR A 49 -25.25 -24.06 27.86
C THR A 49 -26.52 -24.76 27.40
N ALA A 50 -26.39 -25.70 26.46
CA ALA A 50 -27.48 -26.49 25.92
C ALA A 50 -27.15 -27.99 26.00
N ILE A 51 -28.02 -28.78 26.62
CA ILE A 51 -27.82 -30.22 26.84
C ILE A 51 -29.05 -31.02 26.38
N ILE A 52 -28.87 -31.94 25.43
CA ILE A 52 -29.87 -32.95 25.07
C ILE A 52 -29.36 -34.33 25.49
N THR A 53 -30.19 -35.10 26.18
CA THR A 53 -29.93 -36.52 26.48
C THR A 53 -31.09 -37.36 25.96
N ILE A 54 -30.82 -38.27 25.02
CA ILE A 54 -31.80 -39.26 24.54
C ILE A 54 -31.38 -40.65 25.00
N MET A 55 -32.26 -41.35 25.72
CA MET A 55 -32.03 -42.72 26.16
C MET A 55 -33.09 -43.65 25.59
N ALA A 56 -32.67 -44.65 24.83
CA ALA A 56 -33.52 -45.74 24.39
C ALA A 56 -33.37 -46.94 25.31
N THR A 57 -34.51 -47.42 25.81
CA THR A 57 -34.58 -48.56 26.73
C THR A 57 -34.69 -49.90 26.00
N PRO A 58 -34.34 -51.02 26.67
CA PRO A 58 -34.41 -52.38 26.11
C PRO A 58 -35.78 -52.74 25.54
N SER A 59 -35.80 -53.47 24.42
CA SER A 59 -37.01 -54.12 23.87
C SER A 59 -36.93 -55.64 23.92
N THR A 60 -38.09 -56.28 24.09
CA THR A 60 -38.24 -57.75 24.00
C THR A 60 -38.87 -58.20 22.67
N THR A 61 -39.05 -57.28 21.73
CA THR A 61 -39.62 -57.49 20.39
C THR A 61 -38.76 -56.83 19.33
N SER A 62 -38.74 -57.38 18.10
CA SER A 62 -38.03 -56.76 16.97
C SER A 62 -38.39 -55.28 16.84
N THR A 63 -37.39 -54.40 16.79
CA THR A 63 -37.60 -52.94 16.85
C THR A 63 -36.73 -52.24 15.82
N THR A 64 -37.30 -51.27 15.09
CA THR A 64 -36.55 -50.26 14.35
C THR A 64 -36.64 -48.94 15.11
N MET A 65 -35.53 -48.24 15.29
CA MET A 65 -35.48 -47.00 16.04
C MET A 65 -34.66 -45.94 15.31
N GLU A 66 -35.30 -44.82 14.97
CA GLU A 66 -34.65 -43.61 14.46
C GLU A 66 -34.64 -42.55 15.55
N MET A 67 -33.45 -42.08 15.95
CA MET A 67 -33.27 -41.00 16.93
C MET A 67 -32.46 -39.88 16.31
N THR A 68 -33.02 -38.68 16.29
CA THR A 68 -32.33 -37.46 15.86
C THR A 68 -32.33 -36.43 16.99
N ALA A 69 -31.14 -35.96 17.37
CA ALA A 69 -30.96 -34.87 18.33
C ALA A 69 -30.27 -33.69 17.64
N ILE A 70 -30.84 -32.48 17.76
CA ILE A 70 -30.31 -31.27 17.13
C ILE A 70 -30.20 -30.15 18.17
N ILE A 71 -29.01 -29.60 18.36
CA ILE A 71 -28.79 -28.36 19.12
C ILE A 71 -28.29 -27.28 18.17
N THR A 72 -28.92 -26.11 18.21
CA THR A 72 -28.45 -24.93 17.47
C THR A 72 -28.28 -23.78 18.45
N ILE A 73 -27.04 -23.35 18.71
CA ILE A 73 -26.73 -22.14 19.48
C ILE A 73 -26.37 -21.02 18.51
N MET A 74 -27.06 -19.88 18.61
CA MET A 74 -26.80 -18.69 17.80
C MET A 74 -26.61 -17.45 18.66
N ALA A 75 -25.45 -16.81 18.53
CA ALA A 75 -25.19 -15.49 19.09
C ALA A 75 -25.23 -14.42 17.97
N THR A 76 -26.11 -13.43 18.13
CA THR A 76 -26.27 -12.31 17.19
C THR A 76 -25.25 -11.18 17.44
N PRO A 77 -24.98 -10.31 16.44
CA PRO A 77 -23.97 -9.27 16.55
C PRO A 77 -24.28 -8.26 17.65
N SER A 78 -23.26 -7.73 18.32
CA SER A 78 -23.39 -6.63 19.29
C SER A 78 -22.57 -5.41 18.86
N THR A 79 -22.90 -4.23 19.39
CA THR A 79 -22.17 -2.99 19.07
C THR A 79 -21.05 -2.66 20.06
N THR A 80 -20.77 -3.56 21.02
CA THR A 80 -19.88 -3.33 22.16
C THR A 80 -19.07 -4.57 22.51
N SER A 81 -18.04 -4.42 23.35
CA SER A 81 -17.15 -5.52 23.70
C SER A 81 -17.93 -6.69 24.32
N THR A 82 -17.66 -7.90 23.84
CA THR A 82 -18.45 -9.08 24.21
C THR A 82 -17.57 -10.26 24.55
N THR A 83 -17.88 -10.94 25.65
CA THR A 83 -17.32 -12.25 26.01
C THR A 83 -18.40 -13.30 25.81
N MET A 84 -18.11 -14.35 25.05
CA MET A 84 -19.06 -15.44 24.77
C MET A 84 -18.48 -16.78 25.19
N GLU A 85 -19.19 -17.48 26.06
CA GLU A 85 -18.96 -18.88 26.40
C GLU A 85 -20.17 -19.70 25.95
N MET A 86 -19.97 -20.60 24.98
CA MET A 86 -21.04 -21.41 24.40
C MET A 86 -20.71 -22.89 24.50
N THR A 87 -21.56 -23.63 25.21
CA THR A 87 -21.41 -25.07 25.41
C THR A 87 -22.64 -25.82 24.91
N ALA A 88 -22.46 -26.77 24.00
CA ALA A 88 -23.50 -27.66 23.52
C ALA A 88 -23.12 -29.13 23.76
N ILE A 89 -24.02 -29.90 24.36
CA ILE A 89 -23.79 -31.31 24.70
C ILE A 89 -24.96 -32.16 24.22
N ILE A 90 -24.70 -33.15 23.37
CA ILE A 90 -25.69 -34.18 23.01
C ILE A 90 -25.17 -35.53 23.49
N THR A 91 -26.00 -36.24 24.26
CA THR A 91 -25.75 -37.62 24.66
C THR A 91 -26.90 -38.51 24.17
N THR A 92 -26.63 -39.42 23.24
CA THR A 92 -27.60 -40.44 22.82
C THR A 92 -27.12 -41.81 23.26
N MET A 93 -28.00 -42.58 23.92
CA MET A 93 -27.67 -43.91 24.44
C MET A 93 -28.76 -44.91 24.06
N ALA A 94 -28.37 -46.09 23.60
CA ALA A 94 -29.26 -47.21 23.38
C ALA A 94 -28.81 -48.45 24.18
N MET A 95 -29.74 -49.02 24.95
CA MET A 95 -29.50 -50.13 25.87
C MET A 95 -29.79 -51.51 25.26
N LEU A 96 -29.22 -52.56 25.88
CA LEU A 96 -29.30 -53.99 25.52
C LEU A 96 -30.71 -54.43 25.06
N SER A 97 -30.84 -54.93 23.82
CA SER A 97 -32.04 -55.64 23.36
C SER A 97 -31.75 -57.14 23.22
N THR A 98 -32.77 -57.97 23.47
CA THR A 98 -32.71 -59.43 23.29
C THR A 98 -33.28 -59.87 21.93
N THR A 99 -33.57 -58.93 21.04
CA THR A 99 -34.21 -59.17 19.74
C THR A 99 -33.56 -58.38 18.60
N THR A 100 -33.84 -58.78 17.36
CA THR A 100 -33.31 -58.10 16.16
C THR A 100 -33.62 -56.62 16.20
N THR A 101 -32.58 -55.78 16.08
CA THR A 101 -32.71 -54.33 16.25
C THR A 101 -32.06 -53.61 15.07
N THR A 102 -32.79 -52.68 14.46
CA THR A 102 -32.26 -51.72 13.49
C THR A 102 -32.26 -50.35 14.14
N MET A 103 -31.14 -49.64 14.13
CA MET A 103 -31.02 -48.37 14.81
C MET A 103 -30.30 -47.33 13.96
N GLU A 104 -30.93 -46.17 13.80
CA GLU A 104 -30.33 -44.98 13.21
C GLU A 104 -30.25 -43.89 14.28
N MET A 105 -29.03 -43.47 14.63
CA MET A 105 -28.80 -42.40 15.59
C MET A 105 -28.09 -41.24 14.91
N THR A 106 -28.74 -40.09 14.87
CA THR A 106 -28.18 -38.85 14.32
C THR A 106 -28.09 -37.79 15.41
N ALA A 107 -26.91 -37.23 15.64
CA ALA A 107 -26.70 -36.10 16.54
C ALA A 107 -26.06 -34.95 15.77
N ILE A 108 -26.67 -33.77 15.84
CA ILE A 108 -26.22 -32.57 15.12
C ILE A 108 -26.08 -31.41 16.12
N ILE A 109 -24.89 -30.84 16.20
CA ILE A 109 -24.64 -29.59 16.94
C ILE A 109 -24.20 -28.53 15.95
N THR A 110 -24.87 -27.37 15.98
CA THR A 110 -24.47 -26.17 15.26
C THR A 110 -24.29 -25.02 16.24
N ILE A 111 -23.07 -24.47 16.35
CA ILE A 111 -22.78 -23.25 17.12
C ILE A 111 -22.36 -22.17 16.14
N MET A 112 -23.08 -21.04 16.15
CA MET A 112 -22.80 -19.88 15.31
C MET A 112 -22.62 -18.63 16.16
N ALA A 113 -21.44 -18.02 16.04
CA ALA A 113 -21.11 -16.75 16.67
C ALA A 113 -20.87 -15.67 15.62
N THR A 114 -21.69 -14.61 15.67
CA THR A 114 -21.49 -13.41 14.85
C THR A 114 -20.87 -12.29 15.69
N PRO A 115 -19.95 -11.47 15.14
CA PRO A 115 -19.02 -10.71 15.94
C PRO A 115 -19.64 -9.41 16.44
N SER A 116 -18.98 -8.80 17.44
CA SER A 116 -19.23 -7.40 17.76
C SER A 116 -18.46 -6.44 16.84
N THR A 117 -18.89 -5.18 16.77
CA THR A 117 -18.13 -4.09 16.11
C THR A 117 -16.86 -3.66 16.85
N THR A 118 -16.49 -4.38 17.92
CA THR A 118 -15.39 -4.07 18.86
C THR A 118 -14.69 -5.36 19.32
N SER A 119 -13.79 -5.32 20.31
CA SER A 119 -13.07 -6.51 20.80
C SER A 119 -13.99 -7.63 21.28
N THR A 120 -13.70 -8.88 20.90
CA THR A 120 -14.51 -10.06 21.28
C THR A 120 -13.65 -11.22 21.76
N THR A 121 -14.03 -11.85 22.88
CA THR A 121 -13.45 -13.12 23.37
C THR A 121 -14.50 -14.24 23.23
N MET A 122 -14.11 -15.38 22.68
CA MET A 122 -15.03 -16.50 22.42
C MET A 122 -14.44 -17.83 22.88
N GLU A 123 -15.19 -18.56 23.70
CA GLU A 123 -14.94 -19.96 24.01
C GLU A 123 -16.16 -20.78 23.58
N MET A 124 -15.94 -21.72 22.65
CA MET A 124 -17.00 -22.57 22.11
C MET A 124 -16.67 -24.03 22.29
N THR A 125 -17.55 -24.76 22.96
CA THR A 125 -17.40 -26.19 23.24
C THR A 125 -18.61 -26.96 22.71
N ALA A 126 -18.37 -27.94 21.85
CA ALA A 126 -19.40 -28.87 21.36
C ALA A 126 -19.00 -30.32 21.68
N ILE A 127 -19.89 -31.06 22.34
CA ILE A 127 -19.64 -32.45 22.74
C ILE A 127 -20.80 -33.33 22.26
N ILE A 128 -20.51 -34.34 21.44
CA ILE A 128 -21.46 -35.38 21.05
C ILE A 128 -20.96 -36.72 21.61
N THR A 129 -21.82 -37.41 22.34
CA THR A 129 -21.60 -38.78 22.79
C THR A 129 -22.74 -39.65 22.27
N ILE A 130 -22.43 -40.60 21.40
CA ILE A 130 -23.35 -41.62 20.89
C ILE A 130 -22.89 -42.98 21.40
N MET A 131 -23.76 -43.67 22.14
CA MET A 131 -23.45 -44.97 22.72
C MET A 131 -24.52 -46.02 22.39
N ALA A 132 -24.07 -47.17 21.91
CA ALA A 132 -24.90 -48.34 21.71
C ALA A 132 -24.33 -49.55 22.46
N MET A 133 -25.10 -50.09 23.40
CA MET A 133 -24.67 -51.22 24.23
C MET A 133 -24.92 -52.57 23.55
N LEU A 134 -24.26 -53.60 24.08
CA LEU A 134 -24.20 -54.95 23.52
C LEU A 134 -25.61 -55.53 23.35
N SER A 135 -25.88 -56.13 22.19
CA SER A 135 -27.10 -56.89 21.91
C SER A 135 -26.79 -58.38 21.80
N THR A 136 -27.71 -59.26 22.19
CA THR A 136 -27.52 -60.72 22.07
C THR A 136 -27.92 -61.27 20.70
N THR A 137 -28.45 -60.42 19.80
CA THR A 137 -29.05 -60.80 18.51
C THR A 137 -28.54 -59.95 17.34
N THR A 138 -28.96 -60.28 16.11
CA THR A 138 -28.57 -59.52 14.92
C THR A 138 -28.94 -58.05 15.03
N THR A 139 -27.97 -57.16 14.80
CA THR A 139 -28.16 -55.71 14.97
C THR A 139 -27.60 -54.95 13.78
N THR A 140 -28.37 -54.01 13.24
CA THR A 140 -27.90 -53.06 12.22
C THR A 140 -27.88 -51.66 12.82
N MET A 141 -26.75 -50.96 12.72
CA MET A 141 -26.58 -49.63 13.31
C MET A 141 -26.02 -48.64 12.29
N GLU A 142 -26.68 -47.51 12.16
CA GLU A 142 -26.14 -46.32 11.51
C GLU A 142 -26.03 -45.20 12.54
N MET A 143 -24.82 -44.69 12.75
CA MET A 143 -24.56 -43.63 13.72
C MET A 143 -23.89 -42.46 13.02
N THR A 144 -24.57 -41.31 13.04
CA THR A 144 -24.10 -40.07 12.42
C THR A 144 -23.96 -38.99 13.48
N ALA A 145 -22.76 -38.43 13.62
CA ALA A 145 -22.49 -37.28 14.47
C ALA A 145 -21.94 -36.12 13.62
N ILE A 146 -22.59 -34.95 13.69
CA ILE A 146 -22.20 -33.75 12.95
C ILE A 146 -22.01 -32.60 13.93
N ILE A 147 -20.81 -32.04 13.99
CA ILE A 147 -20.52 -30.79 14.70
C ILE A 147 -20.13 -29.73 13.68
N THR A 148 -20.81 -28.59 13.73
CA THR A 148 -20.47 -27.39 12.97
C THR A 148 -20.28 -26.22 13.94
N ILE A 149 -19.06 -25.71 14.04
CA ILE A 149 -18.74 -24.48 14.79
C ILE A 149 -18.30 -23.42 13.79
N MET A 150 -19.04 -22.32 13.73
CA MET A 150 -18.73 -21.19 12.86
C MET A 150 -18.60 -19.92 13.67
N ALA A 151 -17.46 -19.26 13.50
CA ALA A 151 -17.21 -17.96 14.09
C ALA A 151 -16.71 -16.97 13.05
N THR A 152 -17.14 -15.73 13.25
CA THR A 152 -16.69 -14.57 12.46
C THR A 152 -15.93 -13.65 13.41
N PRO A 153 -14.70 -13.22 13.07
CA PRO A 153 -13.89 -12.36 13.91
C PRO A 153 -14.41 -10.93 13.89
N SER A 154 -14.14 -10.19 14.97
CA SER A 154 -14.50 -8.78 15.10
C SER A 154 -13.66 -7.87 14.22
N THR A 155 -14.08 -6.60 14.09
CA THR A 155 -13.37 -5.58 13.33
C THR A 155 -12.14 -5.00 14.03
N THR A 156 -11.86 -5.39 15.29
CA THR A 156 -10.75 -4.81 16.07
C THR A 156 -9.78 -5.86 16.59
N SER A 157 -10.25 -6.77 17.46
CA SER A 157 -9.41 -7.83 18.04
C SER A 157 -10.27 -8.99 18.51
N THR A 158 -9.84 -10.22 18.20
CA THR A 158 -10.56 -11.44 18.59
C THR A 158 -9.60 -12.44 19.20
N THR A 159 -9.96 -12.97 20.37
CA THR A 159 -9.33 -14.16 20.96
C THR A 159 -10.37 -15.27 20.96
N MET A 160 -10.00 -16.47 20.53
CA MET A 160 -10.96 -17.55 20.33
C MET A 160 -10.36 -18.91 20.62
N GLU A 161 -11.08 -19.69 21.43
CA GLU A 161 -10.84 -21.12 21.63
C GLU A 161 -12.07 -21.92 21.20
N MET A 162 -11.86 -22.94 20.37
CA MET A 162 -12.91 -23.80 19.85
C MET A 162 -12.57 -25.26 20.11
N THR A 163 -13.47 -25.94 20.81
CA THR A 163 -13.32 -27.35 21.19
C THR A 163 -14.50 -28.15 20.65
N ALA A 164 -14.21 -29.22 19.89
CA ALA A 164 -15.21 -30.18 19.42
C ALA A 164 -14.78 -31.60 19.81
N ILE A 165 -15.66 -32.33 20.49
CA ILE A 165 -15.41 -33.70 20.95
C ILE A 165 -16.56 -34.58 20.45
N ILE A 166 -16.24 -35.58 19.64
CA ILE A 166 -17.18 -36.62 19.22
C ILE A 166 -16.71 -37.96 19.78
N THR A 167 -17.60 -38.64 20.51
CA THR A 167 -17.42 -40.01 20.98
C THR A 167 -18.55 -40.87 20.41
N ILE A 168 -18.23 -41.80 19.51
CA ILE A 168 -19.18 -42.82 19.03
C ILE A 168 -18.66 -44.18 19.49
N MET A 169 -19.45 -44.88 20.29
CA MET A 169 -19.10 -46.20 20.80
C MET A 169 -20.25 -47.16 20.56
N ALA A 170 -19.95 -48.30 19.94
CA ALA A 170 -20.87 -49.41 19.88
C ALA A 170 -20.14 -50.72 20.18
N THR A 171 -20.76 -51.55 21.01
CA THR A 171 -20.27 -52.90 21.29
C THR A 171 -21.00 -53.90 20.40
N PRO A 172 -20.29 -54.69 19.57
CA PRO A 172 -20.90 -55.57 18.57
C PRO A 172 -21.64 -56.73 19.23
N SER A 173 -22.74 -57.18 18.62
CA SER A 173 -23.57 -58.28 19.12
C SER A 173 -22.87 -59.64 19.13
N THR A 174 -23.38 -60.58 19.93
CA THR A 174 -22.87 -61.96 19.99
C THR A 174 -23.23 -62.84 18.78
N THR A 175 -23.98 -62.30 17.82
CA THR A 175 -24.48 -63.05 16.65
C THR A 175 -23.94 -62.48 15.33
N SER A 176 -24.49 -61.35 14.88
CA SER A 176 -24.03 -60.63 13.68
C SER A 176 -24.36 -59.14 13.81
N THR A 177 -23.43 -58.28 13.42
CA THR A 177 -23.61 -56.81 13.48
C THR A 177 -23.16 -56.19 12.16
N THR A 178 -24.00 -55.34 11.58
CA THR A 178 -23.59 -54.41 10.51
C THR A 178 -23.61 -53.00 11.08
N MET A 179 -22.52 -52.26 10.93
CA MET A 179 -22.37 -50.95 11.53
C MET A 179 -21.74 -49.97 10.56
N GLU A 180 -22.40 -48.83 10.39
CA GLU A 180 -21.86 -47.66 9.71
C GLU A 180 -21.76 -46.50 10.72
N MET A 181 -20.57 -45.90 10.79
CA MET A 181 -20.28 -44.78 11.68
C MET A 181 -19.75 -43.61 10.87
N THR A 182 -20.44 -42.48 10.95
CA THR A 182 -20.08 -41.23 10.28
C THR A 182 -19.88 -40.15 11.33
N ALA A 183 -18.71 -39.54 11.35
CA ALA A 183 -18.40 -38.38 12.18
C ALA A 183 -17.88 -37.25 11.30
N ILE A 184 -18.58 -36.10 11.32
CA ILE A 184 -18.21 -34.91 10.55
C ILE A 184 -18.01 -33.76 11.54
N VAL A 185 -16.79 -33.22 11.57
CA VAL A 185 -16.44 -32.04 12.35
C VAL A 185 -16.04 -30.94 11.38
N THR A 186 -16.79 -29.84 11.38
CA THR A 186 -16.48 -28.62 10.63
C THR A 186 -16.25 -27.47 11.60
N ILE A 187 -15.03 -26.97 11.65
CA ILE A 187 -14.65 -25.80 12.45
C ILE A 187 -14.12 -24.75 11.48
N THR A 188 -14.83 -23.62 11.38
CA THR A 188 -14.52 -22.61 10.37
C THR A 188 -14.47 -21.21 10.97
N MET A 189 -13.37 -20.51 10.71
CA MET A 189 -13.24 -19.07 10.94
C MET A 189 -13.40 -18.34 9.60
N MET A 190 -14.42 -17.48 9.48
CA MET A 190 -14.62 -16.66 8.28
C MET A 190 -13.68 -15.44 8.31
N ALA A 191 -12.92 -15.17 7.24
CA ALA A 191 -12.06 -14.00 7.17
C ALA A 191 -12.84 -12.74 6.76
N THR A 192 -12.72 -11.64 7.53
CA THR A 192 -13.25 -10.33 7.16
C THR A 192 -12.31 -9.65 6.16
N ILE A 193 -12.42 -10.02 4.88
CA ILE A 193 -11.51 -9.58 3.80
C ILE A 193 -11.59 -8.05 3.54
N THR A 194 -12.78 -7.44 3.68
CA THR A 194 -13.00 -6.04 3.28
C THR A 194 -12.31 -4.99 4.17
N THR A 195 -12.26 -5.22 5.48
CA THR A 195 -11.70 -4.25 6.44
C THR A 195 -10.17 -4.23 6.42
N THR A 196 -9.55 -5.39 6.19
CA THR A 196 -8.09 -5.54 6.15
C THR A 196 -7.48 -4.83 4.92
N THR A 197 -8.11 -4.93 3.76
CA THR A 197 -7.62 -4.25 2.55
C THR A 197 -7.76 -2.73 2.66
N ALA A 198 -8.87 -2.22 3.21
CA ALA A 198 -9.07 -0.79 3.39
C ALA A 198 -8.05 -0.16 4.36
N THR A 199 -7.76 -0.84 5.47
CA THR A 199 -6.77 -0.38 6.47
C THR A 199 -5.35 -0.43 5.91
N ILE A 200 -4.98 -1.49 5.19
CA ILE A 200 -3.68 -1.58 4.51
C ILE A 200 -3.52 -0.48 3.46
N MET A 201 -4.54 -0.22 2.64
CA MET A 201 -4.51 0.85 1.63
C MET A 201 -4.43 2.24 2.27
N ALA A 202 -5.14 2.47 3.37
CA ALA A 202 -5.05 3.71 4.12
C ALA A 202 -3.64 3.92 4.70
N GLN A 203 -3.02 2.87 5.26
CA GLN A 203 -1.66 2.91 5.76
C GLN A 203 -0.64 3.19 4.65
N ARG A 204 -0.80 2.55 3.48
CA ARG A 204 0.06 2.80 2.29
C ARG A 204 -0.05 4.24 1.81
N ARG A 205 -1.26 4.79 1.73
CA ARG A 205 -1.50 6.20 1.36
C ARG A 205 -0.85 7.16 2.36
N ALA A 206 -1.00 6.90 3.66
CA ALA A 206 -0.37 7.71 4.70
C ALA A 206 1.17 7.63 4.63
N ALA A 207 1.72 6.44 4.39
CA ALA A 207 3.16 6.24 4.24
C ALA A 207 3.71 6.93 2.98
N ALA A 208 2.97 6.94 1.88
CA ALA A 208 3.34 7.68 0.67
C ALA A 208 3.46 9.18 0.94
N LEU A 209 2.39 9.80 1.48
CA LEU A 209 2.39 11.24 1.80
C LEU A 209 3.48 11.60 2.82
N GLY A 210 3.70 10.74 3.83
CA GLY A 210 4.77 10.93 4.80
C GLY A 210 6.17 10.83 4.19
N SER A 211 6.37 9.89 3.25
CA SER A 211 7.65 9.73 2.54
C SER A 211 7.92 10.92 1.62
N THR A 212 6.91 11.39 0.90
CA THR A 212 7.01 12.59 0.05
C THR A 212 7.40 13.83 0.86
N PHE A 213 6.80 14.00 2.04
CA PHE A 213 7.21 15.08 2.94
C PHE A 213 8.68 14.95 3.37
N LEU A 214 9.15 13.73 3.65
CA LEU A 214 10.53 13.48 4.07
C LEU A 214 11.55 13.77 2.97
N ILE A 215 11.28 13.39 1.72
CA ILE A 215 12.22 13.65 0.61
C ILE A 215 12.42 15.14 0.35
N SER A 216 11.44 15.99 0.62
CA SER A 216 11.62 17.45 0.49
C SER A 216 12.16 18.09 1.77
N ALA A 217 11.73 17.62 2.95
CA ALA A 217 12.10 18.25 4.22
C ALA A 217 13.54 17.94 4.65
N LEU A 218 14.04 16.72 4.40
CA LEU A 218 15.37 16.30 4.86
C LEU A 218 16.51 17.03 4.12
N PRO A 219 16.54 17.07 2.77
CA PRO A 219 17.56 17.86 2.05
C PRO A 219 17.51 19.34 2.42
N ALA A 220 16.31 19.94 2.48
CA ALA A 220 16.15 21.33 2.92
C ALA A 220 16.69 21.59 4.34
N ALA A 221 16.53 20.63 5.26
CA ALA A 221 17.08 20.72 6.61
C ALA A 221 18.62 20.64 6.60
N MET A 222 19.22 19.81 5.73
CA MET A 222 20.67 19.69 5.60
C MET A 222 21.34 21.01 5.18
N LEU A 223 20.65 21.84 4.41
CA LEU A 223 21.15 23.15 3.96
C LEU A 223 21.36 24.15 5.11
N TYR A 224 20.74 23.94 6.28
CA TYR A 224 21.05 24.74 7.47
C TYR A 224 22.48 24.55 7.96
N VAL A 225 23.13 23.42 7.65
CA VAL A 225 24.51 23.14 8.04
C VAL A 225 25.52 23.87 7.12
N VAL A 226 25.12 24.25 5.91
CA VAL A 226 26.01 24.90 4.93
C VAL A 226 26.43 26.29 5.42
N PRO A 227 27.74 26.56 5.64
CA PRO A 227 28.20 27.85 6.15
C PRO A 227 28.20 28.89 5.02
N VAL A 228 27.14 29.72 4.96
CA VAL A 228 27.03 30.83 4.01
C VAL A 228 27.14 32.15 4.75
N ASP A 229 28.28 32.82 4.58
CA ASP A 229 28.47 34.21 4.97
C ASP A 229 28.66 35.06 3.71
N MET A 230 27.64 35.85 3.35
CA MET A 230 27.63 36.68 2.14
C MET A 230 28.77 37.71 2.10
N SER A 231 29.44 37.96 3.21
CA SER A 231 30.52 38.94 3.33
C SER A 231 31.93 38.34 3.11
N SER A 232 32.04 37.00 3.02
CA SER A 232 33.32 36.29 3.01
C SER A 232 33.73 35.80 1.61
N PRO A 233 34.99 36.03 1.17
CA PRO A 233 35.53 35.48 -0.08
C PRO A 233 35.49 33.94 -0.13
N ALA A 234 35.54 33.27 1.03
CA ALA A 234 35.45 31.82 1.12
C ALA A 234 34.08 31.29 0.67
N THR A 235 33.01 32.05 0.93
CA THR A 235 31.64 31.71 0.52
C THR A 235 31.49 31.72 -0.99
N SER A 236 32.12 32.67 -1.69
CA SER A 236 32.10 32.71 -3.17
C SER A 236 32.79 31.48 -3.79
N SER A 237 33.95 31.08 -3.25
CA SER A 237 34.65 29.87 -3.67
C SER A 237 33.85 28.59 -3.37
N LEU A 238 33.18 28.52 -2.21
CA LEU A 238 32.30 27.42 -1.86
C LEU A 238 31.08 27.34 -2.79
N LEU A 239 30.43 28.47 -3.08
CA LEU A 239 29.27 28.51 -3.99
C LEU A 239 29.62 27.98 -5.39
N LYS A 240 30.78 28.35 -5.94
CA LYS A 240 31.20 27.80 -7.24
C LYS A 240 31.40 26.27 -7.19
N VAL A 241 31.93 25.73 -6.08
CA VAL A 241 32.07 24.29 -5.88
C VAL A 241 30.70 23.59 -5.76
N LEU A 242 29.75 24.19 -5.03
CA LEU A 242 28.38 23.68 -4.91
C LEU A 242 27.63 23.73 -6.26
N LEU A 243 27.78 24.83 -7.01
CA LEU A 243 27.24 24.97 -8.36
C LEU A 243 27.83 23.94 -9.33
N ALA A 244 29.13 23.65 -9.24
CA ALA A 244 29.77 22.64 -10.07
C ALA A 244 29.28 21.24 -9.73
N PHE A 245 29.19 20.90 -8.43
CA PHE A 245 28.58 19.66 -7.95
C PHE A 245 27.15 19.48 -8.47
N ALA A 246 26.34 20.52 -8.34
CA ALA A 246 24.98 20.54 -8.82
C ALA A 246 24.84 20.43 -10.34
N SER A 247 25.68 21.12 -11.10
CA SER A 247 25.68 20.99 -12.56
C SER A 247 26.01 19.56 -13.00
N GLY A 248 26.90 18.87 -12.27
CA GLY A 248 27.17 17.45 -12.49
C GLY A 248 25.98 16.57 -12.13
N GLY A 249 25.31 16.85 -11.02
CA GLY A 249 24.07 16.19 -10.60
C GLY A 249 22.94 16.37 -11.62
N LEU A 250 22.59 17.60 -11.99
CA LEU A 250 21.54 17.94 -12.98
C LEU A 250 21.77 17.29 -14.36
N LEU A 251 23.02 17.34 -14.87
CA LEU A 251 23.35 16.69 -16.14
C LEU A 251 23.35 15.16 -16.02
N GLY A 252 23.86 14.64 -14.91
CA GLY A 252 23.83 13.21 -14.61
C GLY A 252 22.39 12.70 -14.53
N ASP A 253 21.52 13.40 -13.83
CA ASP A 253 20.11 13.07 -13.68
C ASP A 253 19.38 13.10 -15.02
N ALA A 254 19.50 14.20 -15.77
CA ALA A 254 18.88 14.30 -17.08
C ALA A 254 19.32 13.19 -18.05
N ILE A 255 20.62 12.91 -18.14
CA ILE A 255 21.17 12.02 -19.18
C ILE A 255 21.18 10.55 -18.77
N LEU A 256 21.50 10.24 -17.51
CA LEU A 256 21.71 8.88 -17.02
C LEU A 256 20.48 8.31 -16.33
N HIS A 257 19.56 9.14 -15.86
CA HIS A 257 18.38 8.69 -15.10
C HIS A 257 17.07 9.05 -15.83
N LEU A 258 16.72 10.32 -16.01
CA LEU A 258 15.43 10.73 -16.61
C LEU A 258 15.21 10.27 -18.05
N ILE A 259 16.20 10.45 -18.93
CA ILE A 259 16.07 10.06 -20.35
C ILE A 259 15.94 8.53 -20.51
N PRO A 260 16.82 7.69 -19.90
CA PRO A 260 16.67 6.25 -19.94
C PRO A 260 15.36 5.75 -19.30
N HIS A 261 14.98 6.27 -18.13
CA HIS A 261 13.79 5.84 -17.40
C HIS A 261 12.50 6.07 -18.21
N ALA A 262 12.41 7.20 -18.92
CA ALA A 262 11.27 7.47 -19.79
C ALA A 262 11.18 6.54 -21.03
N LYS A 263 12.31 5.92 -21.44
CA LYS A 263 12.34 4.97 -22.56
C LYS A 263 11.96 3.55 -22.13
N GLU A 264 12.44 3.10 -20.98
CA GLU A 264 12.11 1.76 -20.46
C GLU A 264 10.62 1.59 -20.13
N GLY A 265 9.92 2.69 -19.78
CA GLY A 265 8.47 2.70 -19.59
C GLY A 265 7.62 2.36 -20.84
N HIS A 266 8.22 2.23 -22.03
CA HIS A 266 7.52 1.87 -23.28
C HIS A 266 7.57 0.38 -23.66
N ASP A 267 8.49 -0.41 -23.09
CA ASP A 267 8.79 -1.76 -23.61
C ASP A 267 7.97 -2.91 -22.98
N HIS A 268 7.14 -2.64 -21.96
CA HIS A 268 6.45 -3.70 -21.20
C HIS A 268 4.99 -3.98 -21.58
N HIS A 269 4.45 -3.44 -22.68
CA HIS A 269 3.02 -3.61 -23.01
C HIS A 269 2.69 -4.07 -24.44
N HIS A 270 3.60 -4.79 -25.11
CA HIS A 270 3.21 -5.53 -26.31
C HIS A 270 3.61 -6.99 -26.23
N HIS A 271 2.59 -7.84 -26.43
CA HIS A 271 2.60 -9.29 -26.68
C HIS A 271 2.29 -10.21 -25.49
N ASP A 272 1.02 -10.63 -25.40
CA ASP A 272 0.66 -12.06 -25.43
C ASP A 272 -0.84 -12.22 -25.74
N HIS A 273 -1.21 -12.03 -27.02
CA HIS A 273 -2.44 -12.60 -27.57
C HIS A 273 -2.12 -13.97 -28.17
N HIS A 274 -2.25 -15.03 -27.38
CA HIS A 274 -2.23 -16.40 -27.89
C HIS A 274 -3.54 -16.72 -28.64
N HIS A 275 -3.54 -16.54 -29.95
CA HIS A 275 -4.46 -17.24 -30.84
C HIS A 275 -3.81 -18.53 -31.35
N HIS A 276 -4.34 -19.67 -30.89
CA HIS A 276 -4.02 -20.98 -31.45
C HIS A 276 -4.65 -21.14 -32.82
N HIS A 277 -3.84 -21.35 -33.87
CA HIS A 277 -4.22 -22.16 -35.03
C HIS A 277 -2.99 -22.87 -35.62
N HIS A 278 -3.23 -24.11 -36.00
CA HIS A 278 -2.27 -25.16 -36.35
C HIS A 278 -1.64 -25.04 -37.75
N ASP A 279 -0.39 -25.49 -37.81
CA ASP A 279 0.32 -26.25 -38.86
C ASP A 279 0.26 -25.78 -40.33
N HIS A 280 1.44 -25.48 -40.93
CA HIS A 280 2.06 -26.23 -42.04
C HIS A 280 3.36 -25.58 -42.59
N HIS A 281 4.41 -26.41 -42.67
CA HIS A 281 5.55 -26.51 -43.62
C HIS A 281 6.42 -25.31 -44.09
N HIS A 282 7.73 -25.50 -43.84
CA HIS A 282 8.95 -25.17 -44.63
C HIS A 282 8.96 -23.95 -45.57
N HIS A 283 9.94 -23.05 -45.38
CA HIS A 283 11.00 -22.76 -46.37
C HIS A 283 12.12 -21.91 -45.74
N ASP A 284 13.37 -22.31 -46.00
CA ASP A 284 14.57 -21.49 -45.82
C ASP A 284 14.47 -20.24 -46.69
N HIS A 285 14.54 -19.07 -46.06
CA HIS A 285 15.10 -17.87 -46.66
C HIS A 285 15.73 -17.03 -45.55
N ASP A 286 17.03 -16.81 -45.68
CA ASP A 286 17.74 -15.70 -45.09
C ASP A 286 16.97 -14.41 -45.38
N ASP A 287 16.36 -13.82 -44.36
CA ASP A 287 16.00 -12.41 -44.40
C ASP A 287 16.45 -11.77 -43.11
N HIS A 288 17.25 -10.73 -43.27
CA HIS A 288 17.83 -9.97 -42.20
C HIS A 288 16.72 -9.43 -41.32
N GLY A 289 16.70 -9.87 -40.06
CA GLY A 289 15.88 -9.28 -39.02
C GLY A 289 16.27 -7.82 -38.84
N HIS A 290 15.65 -6.95 -39.63
CA HIS A 290 15.55 -5.54 -39.34
C HIS A 290 14.86 -5.44 -37.99
N HIS A 291 15.67 -5.25 -36.95
CA HIS A 291 15.24 -4.62 -35.71
C HIS A 291 14.65 -3.27 -36.11
N GLY A 292 13.34 -3.25 -36.33
CA GLY A 292 12.57 -2.02 -36.42
C GLY A 292 12.61 -1.37 -35.05
N HIS A 293 13.70 -0.65 -34.76
CA HIS A 293 13.69 0.38 -33.74
C HIS A 293 12.49 1.29 -34.06
N ASP A 294 11.60 1.49 -33.10
CA ASP A 294 10.47 2.39 -33.20
C ASP A 294 10.99 3.83 -33.35
N HIS A 295 11.41 4.19 -34.57
CA HIS A 295 12.00 5.49 -34.89
C HIS A 295 11.05 6.64 -34.53
N THR A 296 9.75 6.38 -34.54
CA THR A 296 8.70 7.31 -34.12
C THR A 296 8.75 7.60 -32.63
N GLY A 297 8.93 6.59 -31.77
CA GLY A 297 9.02 6.74 -30.31
C GLY A 297 10.26 7.51 -29.88
N ASP A 298 11.41 7.22 -30.51
CA ASP A 298 12.66 7.96 -30.27
C ASP A 298 12.56 9.43 -30.68
N VAL A 299 11.92 9.72 -31.82
CA VAL A 299 11.69 11.10 -32.28
C VAL A 299 10.75 11.85 -31.34
N VAL A 300 9.66 11.22 -30.89
CA VAL A 300 8.73 11.84 -29.92
C VAL A 300 9.44 12.15 -28.60
N SER A 301 10.27 11.22 -28.12
CA SER A 301 11.06 11.43 -26.90
C SER A 301 12.01 12.62 -27.05
N GLY A 302 12.71 12.70 -28.20
CA GLY A 302 13.55 13.84 -28.54
C GLY A 302 12.79 15.18 -28.62
N LEU A 303 11.55 15.17 -29.13
CA LEU A 303 10.68 16.35 -29.17
C LEU A 303 10.29 16.85 -27.78
N TYR A 304 10.07 15.96 -26.81
CA TYR A 304 9.77 16.35 -25.43
C TYR A 304 10.97 17.00 -24.74
N ILE A 305 12.18 16.44 -24.91
CA ILE A 305 13.43 17.06 -24.42
C ILE A 305 13.62 18.44 -25.04
N LEU A 306 13.45 18.55 -26.37
CA LEU A 306 13.60 19.83 -27.07
C LEU A 306 12.54 20.85 -26.65
N SER A 307 11.31 20.38 -26.36
CA SER A 307 10.25 21.23 -25.83
C SER A 307 10.62 21.82 -24.47
N GLY A 308 11.23 21.03 -23.58
CA GLY A 308 11.78 21.50 -22.30
C GLY A 308 12.78 22.64 -22.48
N ILE A 309 13.80 22.41 -23.30
CA ILE A 309 14.84 23.41 -23.63
C ILE A 309 14.21 24.69 -24.20
N PHE A 310 13.27 24.54 -25.14
CA PHE A 310 12.67 25.67 -25.85
C PHE A 310 11.76 26.50 -24.94
N VAL A 311 10.97 25.85 -24.08
CA VAL A 311 10.10 26.55 -23.12
C VAL A 311 10.94 27.31 -22.10
N PHE A 312 12.00 26.72 -21.56
CA PHE A 312 12.91 27.42 -20.63
C PHE A 312 13.56 28.63 -21.30
N LEU A 313 14.03 28.49 -22.54
CA LEU A 313 14.54 29.61 -23.33
C LEU A 313 13.49 30.71 -23.53
N ILE A 314 12.24 30.36 -23.87
CA ILE A 314 11.16 31.33 -24.04
C ILE A 314 10.88 32.05 -22.72
N ILE A 315 10.75 31.33 -21.61
CA ILE A 315 10.49 31.93 -20.30
C ILE A 315 11.63 32.88 -19.95
N GLU A 316 12.88 32.46 -20.10
CA GLU A 316 14.03 33.31 -19.83
C GLU A 316 13.99 34.59 -20.69
N LYS A 317 13.73 34.44 -21.99
CA LYS A 317 13.64 35.55 -22.93
C LYS A 317 12.49 36.51 -22.64
N ILE A 318 11.32 36.00 -22.26
CA ILE A 318 10.16 36.81 -21.85
C ILE A 318 10.49 37.58 -20.58
N VAL A 319 11.06 36.93 -19.57
CA VAL A 319 11.40 37.58 -18.30
C VAL A 319 12.46 38.67 -18.51
N ARG A 320 13.46 38.42 -19.37
CA ARG A 320 14.43 39.44 -19.82
C ARG A 320 13.75 40.58 -20.59
N GLY A 321 12.83 40.26 -21.49
CA GLY A 321 12.11 41.23 -22.34
C GLY A 321 11.14 42.15 -21.59
N ILE A 322 10.37 41.61 -20.63
CA ILE A 322 9.41 42.38 -19.82
C ILE A 322 10.12 43.39 -18.91
N LYS A 323 11.34 43.08 -18.46
CA LYS A 323 12.09 43.94 -17.53
C LYS A 323 13.11 44.85 -18.19
N GLY A 324 13.51 44.60 -19.45
CA GLY A 324 14.38 45.49 -20.23
C GLY A 324 13.68 46.71 -20.88
N GLY A 325 12.36 46.83 -20.74
CA GLY A 325 11.55 47.79 -21.51
C GLY A 325 11.12 49.07 -20.77
N HIS A 326 12.00 49.80 -20.09
CA HIS A 326 11.71 51.18 -19.63
C HIS A 326 12.98 52.05 -19.54
N GLY A 327 13.60 52.33 -20.70
CA GLY A 327 14.78 53.19 -20.80
C GLY A 327 14.83 54.02 -22.07
N HIS A 328 13.76 54.77 -22.37
CA HIS A 328 13.79 55.81 -23.40
C HIS A 328 13.72 57.20 -22.76
N SER A 329 14.87 57.76 -22.40
CA SER A 329 15.01 59.20 -22.20
C SER A 329 15.63 59.83 -23.45
N HIS A 330 14.78 60.34 -24.33
CA HIS A 330 15.20 61.34 -25.32
C HIS A 330 15.44 62.66 -24.59
N SER A 331 16.69 63.12 -24.52
CA SER A 331 16.98 64.53 -24.25
C SER A 331 17.91 65.07 -25.32
N HIS A 332 17.32 65.76 -26.30
CA HIS A 332 18.03 66.70 -27.15
C HIS A 332 18.27 67.98 -26.34
N SER A 333 19.53 68.37 -26.18
CA SER A 333 19.91 69.72 -25.77
C SER A 333 21.38 69.95 -26.16
N HIS A 334 21.58 70.72 -27.23
CA HIS A 334 22.86 71.31 -27.57
C HIS A 334 22.84 72.78 -27.14
N SER A 335 23.79 73.21 -26.30
CA SER A 335 24.40 74.56 -26.37
C SER A 335 25.56 74.74 -25.37
N HIS A 336 26.73 75.04 -25.95
CA HIS A 336 27.86 75.90 -25.52
C HIS A 336 28.46 75.89 -24.10
N ASP A 337 29.69 75.32 -24.02
CA ASP A 337 30.99 75.96 -23.66
C ASP A 337 31.27 76.53 -22.23
N PRO A 338 32.55 76.75 -21.82
CA PRO A 338 33.19 76.01 -20.71
C PRO A 338 33.48 76.84 -19.44
N VAL A 339 33.85 76.17 -18.33
CA VAL A 339 34.91 76.53 -17.32
C VAL A 339 34.59 76.03 -15.88
N ALA A 340 35.65 75.52 -15.23
CA ALA A 340 35.95 75.43 -13.77
C ALA A 340 35.61 74.16 -12.93
N ARG A 341 36.69 73.40 -12.66
CA ARG A 341 37.12 72.70 -11.42
C ARG A 341 36.15 72.67 -10.21
N LYS A 342 35.83 71.46 -9.70
CA LYS A 342 36.41 70.82 -8.48
C LYS A 342 35.65 69.56 -8.01
N LYS A 343 36.46 68.59 -7.54
CA LYS A 343 36.26 67.56 -6.50
C LYS A 343 35.35 66.33 -6.76
N LYS A 344 36.02 65.17 -6.63
CA LYS A 344 35.57 63.85 -6.17
C LYS A 344 34.16 63.80 -5.58
N ASP A 345 33.36 62.91 -6.14
CA ASP A 345 32.71 61.79 -5.44
C ASP A 345 32.72 60.59 -6.40
N ASP A 346 33.50 59.56 -6.07
CA ASP A 346 33.47 58.26 -6.76
C ASP A 346 32.31 57.46 -6.15
N ASP A 347 31.10 57.71 -6.62
CA ASP A 347 29.94 56.81 -6.45
C ASP A 347 29.41 56.48 -7.85
N ALA A 348 30.15 55.65 -8.57
CA ALA A 348 29.63 54.97 -9.75
C ALA A 348 28.74 53.81 -9.24
N PRO A 349 27.45 53.75 -9.59
CA PRO A 349 26.62 52.61 -9.24
C PRO A 349 27.16 51.36 -9.95
N ALA A 350 27.32 50.27 -9.20
CA ALA A 350 27.67 48.96 -9.73
C ALA A 350 26.72 48.54 -10.87
N PRO A 351 27.16 47.71 -11.84
CA PRO A 351 26.35 47.37 -13.01
C PRO A 351 25.06 46.66 -12.57
N GLN A 352 23.91 47.29 -12.82
CA GLN A 352 22.60 46.73 -12.48
C GLN A 352 22.19 45.52 -13.34
N HIS A 353 23.01 45.15 -14.33
CA HIS A 353 22.73 44.10 -15.31
C HIS A 353 22.97 42.69 -14.74
N ASP A 354 24.05 42.47 -13.97
CA ASP A 354 24.40 41.15 -13.42
C ASP A 354 23.40 40.65 -12.36
N THR A 355 22.93 41.53 -11.46
CA THR A 355 22.02 41.12 -10.38
C THR A 355 20.62 40.76 -10.87
N GLN A 356 20.25 41.17 -12.09
CA GLN A 356 18.94 40.91 -12.68
C GLN A 356 18.90 39.57 -13.41
N GLU A 357 19.97 39.25 -14.15
CA GLU A 357 20.12 37.99 -14.89
C GLU A 357 20.08 36.78 -13.94
N ILE A 358 20.77 36.86 -12.81
CA ILE A 358 20.86 35.78 -11.82
C ILE A 358 19.50 35.56 -11.12
N LYS A 359 18.64 36.59 -10.98
CA LYS A 359 17.27 36.43 -10.43
C LYS A 359 16.31 35.70 -11.35
N VAL A 360 16.50 35.84 -12.66
CA VAL A 360 15.70 35.09 -13.65
C VAL A 360 16.06 33.62 -13.58
N ALA A 361 17.36 33.31 -13.59
CA ALA A 361 17.87 31.95 -13.43
C ALA A 361 17.31 31.26 -12.18
N GLY A 362 17.27 31.94 -11.03
CA GLY A 362 16.69 31.39 -9.80
C GLY A 362 15.20 31.03 -9.89
N PHE A 363 14.38 31.79 -10.64
CA PHE A 363 12.97 31.46 -10.83
C PHE A 363 12.76 30.29 -11.80
N LEU A 364 13.51 30.25 -12.91
CA LEU A 364 13.44 29.13 -13.85
C LEU A 364 13.90 27.83 -13.16
N ASN A 365 14.91 27.92 -12.31
CA ASN A 365 15.40 26.80 -11.52
C ASN A 365 14.30 26.22 -10.62
N LEU A 366 13.62 27.05 -9.82
CA LEU A 366 12.46 26.61 -9.03
C LEU A 366 11.36 25.95 -9.86
N ALA A 367 11.12 26.44 -11.08
CA ALA A 367 10.09 25.88 -11.95
C ALA A 367 10.49 24.49 -12.49
N ALA A 368 11.76 24.29 -12.84
CA ALA A 368 12.29 22.97 -13.20
C ALA A 368 12.18 22.00 -12.03
N ASP A 369 12.65 22.46 -10.86
CA ASP A 369 12.67 21.69 -9.64
C ASP A 369 11.25 21.28 -9.19
N ALA A 370 10.26 22.18 -9.28
CA ALA A 370 8.87 21.84 -9.00
C ALA A 370 8.28 20.78 -9.96
N ALA A 371 8.69 20.80 -11.23
CA ALA A 371 8.25 19.82 -12.23
C ALA A 371 8.91 18.45 -12.03
N HIS A 372 10.17 18.42 -11.61
CA HIS A 372 10.91 17.21 -11.24
C HIS A 372 10.35 16.59 -9.95
N ASN A 373 10.21 17.41 -8.91
CA ASN A 373 9.59 17.02 -7.65
C ASN A 373 8.20 16.40 -7.88
N PHE A 374 7.42 16.93 -8.82
CA PHE A 374 6.14 16.34 -9.21
C PHE A 374 6.27 14.90 -9.73
N THR A 375 7.24 14.61 -10.60
CA THR A 375 7.46 13.24 -11.09
C THR A 375 7.96 12.31 -10.00
N ASP A 376 8.79 12.79 -9.09
CA ASP A 376 9.27 12.03 -7.93
C ASP A 376 8.12 11.65 -6.98
N GLY A 377 7.27 12.63 -6.68
CA GLY A 377 6.03 12.39 -5.95
C GLY A 377 5.14 11.37 -6.64
N LEU A 378 4.96 11.49 -7.96
CA LEU A 378 4.16 10.58 -8.76
C LEU A 378 4.67 9.13 -8.67
N ALA A 379 5.99 8.94 -8.77
CA ALA A 379 6.64 7.65 -8.61
C ALA A 379 6.41 7.06 -7.21
N ILE A 380 6.60 7.84 -6.15
CA ILE A 380 6.32 7.41 -4.76
C ILE A 380 4.87 6.95 -4.62
N GLY A 381 3.91 7.76 -5.09
CA GLY A 381 2.49 7.42 -5.04
C GLY A 381 2.17 6.11 -5.75
N ALA A 382 2.70 5.92 -6.96
CA ALA A 382 2.48 4.71 -7.75
C ALA A 382 3.09 3.47 -7.08
N CYS A 383 4.33 3.57 -6.59
CA CYS A 383 5.02 2.44 -5.95
C CYS A 383 4.32 2.00 -4.65
N PHE A 384 3.82 2.92 -3.82
CA PHE A 384 3.09 2.57 -2.58
C PHE A 384 1.75 1.88 -2.85
N VAL A 385 1.11 2.15 -3.98
CA VAL A 385 -0.07 1.39 -4.43
C VAL A 385 0.34 -0.01 -4.86
N SER A 386 1.45 -0.14 -5.59
CA SER A 386 1.98 -1.40 -6.12
C SER A 386 2.57 -2.32 -5.05
N SER A 387 3.74 -1.99 -4.48
CA SER A 387 4.38 -2.80 -3.44
C SER A 387 5.20 -1.96 -2.44
N PRO A 388 5.16 -2.27 -1.13
CA PRO A 388 5.95 -1.54 -0.13
C PRO A 388 7.46 -1.62 -0.37
N ALA A 389 7.97 -2.77 -0.84
CA ALA A 389 9.41 -2.95 -1.05
C ALA A 389 9.94 -2.03 -2.15
N SER A 390 9.27 -2.00 -3.30
CA SER A 390 9.59 -1.06 -4.39
C SER A 390 9.40 0.39 -3.94
N ALA A 391 8.34 0.70 -3.18
CA ALA A 391 8.09 2.04 -2.68
C ALA A 391 9.21 2.58 -1.79
N TYR A 392 9.68 1.79 -0.82
CA TYR A 392 10.78 2.23 0.05
C TYR A 392 12.11 2.35 -0.70
N ALA A 393 12.35 1.49 -1.70
CA ALA A 393 13.52 1.64 -2.58
C ALA A 393 13.44 2.96 -3.35
N THR A 394 12.33 3.24 -4.02
CA THR A 394 12.08 4.51 -4.75
C THR A 394 12.27 5.73 -3.86
N VAL A 395 11.75 5.71 -2.63
CA VAL A 395 11.93 6.82 -1.66
C VAL A 395 13.41 7.05 -1.33
N VAL A 396 14.20 5.99 -1.16
CA VAL A 396 15.64 6.11 -0.88
C VAL A 396 16.39 6.63 -2.10
N THR A 397 16.11 6.10 -3.29
CA THR A 397 16.69 6.57 -4.56
C THR A 397 16.44 8.07 -4.74
N ILE A 398 15.18 8.49 -4.60
CA ILE A 398 14.78 9.89 -4.70
C ILE A 398 15.46 10.76 -3.65
N LEU A 399 15.47 10.33 -2.40
CA LEU A 399 16.14 11.08 -1.34
C LEU A 399 17.64 11.29 -1.64
N LEU A 400 18.29 10.31 -2.27
CA LEU A 400 19.71 10.38 -2.60
C LEU A 400 19.99 11.32 -3.77
N HIS A 401 19.14 11.35 -4.80
CA HIS A 401 19.32 12.28 -5.92
C HIS A 401 18.84 13.70 -5.60
N GLU A 402 17.92 13.87 -4.66
CA GLU A 402 17.48 15.22 -4.26
C GLU A 402 18.54 16.02 -3.49
N VAL A 403 19.47 15.35 -2.80
CA VAL A 403 20.56 16.06 -2.10
C VAL A 403 21.43 16.88 -3.08
N PRO A 404 21.92 16.32 -4.20
CA PRO A 404 22.56 17.10 -5.27
C PRO A 404 21.72 18.26 -5.81
N HIS A 405 20.43 18.05 -6.09
CA HIS A 405 19.54 19.06 -6.66
C HIS A 405 19.33 20.23 -5.69
N GLU A 406 18.91 19.97 -4.45
CA GLU A 406 18.68 20.98 -3.40
C GLU A 406 19.94 21.77 -3.02
N VAL A 407 21.12 21.16 -3.10
CA VAL A 407 22.39 21.88 -2.90
C VAL A 407 22.66 22.85 -4.06
N GLY A 408 22.29 22.47 -5.28
CA GLY A 408 22.43 23.28 -6.48
C GLY A 408 21.51 24.47 -6.53
N ASP A 409 20.24 24.18 -6.36
CA ASP A 409 19.15 25.15 -6.27
C ASP A 409 19.45 26.20 -5.22
N PHE A 410 20.00 25.77 -4.08
CA PHE A 410 20.37 26.64 -2.98
C PHE A 410 21.50 27.58 -3.40
N ALA A 411 22.53 27.05 -4.05
CA ALA A 411 23.65 27.83 -4.53
C ALA A 411 23.21 28.87 -5.59
N ILE A 412 22.33 28.47 -6.52
CA ILE A 412 21.74 29.37 -7.52
C ILE A 412 20.95 30.48 -6.83
N LEU A 413 20.05 30.15 -5.90
CA LEU A 413 19.22 31.13 -5.20
C LEU A 413 20.01 32.10 -4.33
N VAL A 414 20.98 31.60 -3.58
CA VAL A 414 21.89 32.45 -2.79
C VAL A 414 22.63 33.41 -3.71
N ARG A 415 23.07 32.95 -4.88
CA ARG A 415 23.74 33.79 -5.89
C ARG A 415 22.79 34.79 -6.56
N SER A 416 21.51 34.44 -6.73
CA SER A 416 20.43 35.35 -7.15
C SER A 416 20.12 36.46 -6.13
N GLY A 417 20.81 36.48 -4.99
CA GLY A 417 20.67 37.49 -3.95
C GLY A 417 19.60 37.17 -2.91
N TYR A 418 19.11 35.92 -2.85
CA TYR A 418 18.26 35.48 -1.75
C TYR A 418 19.10 35.20 -0.50
N SER A 419 18.57 35.51 0.68
CA SER A 419 19.20 35.10 1.93
C SER A 419 19.12 33.58 2.11
N LYS A 420 20.03 32.99 2.88
CA LYS A 420 20.05 31.54 3.16
C LYS A 420 18.67 31.00 3.55
N THR A 421 18.01 31.62 4.53
CA THR A 421 16.68 31.19 4.97
C THR A 421 15.64 31.32 3.86
N LYS A 422 15.70 32.38 3.04
CA LYS A 422 14.75 32.57 1.95
C LYS A 422 14.97 31.59 0.81
N ALA A 423 16.21 31.21 0.51
CA ALA A 423 16.54 30.18 -0.46
C ALA A 423 15.95 28.83 -0.03
N ILE A 424 16.17 28.41 1.23
CA ILE A 424 15.62 27.16 1.78
C ILE A 424 14.08 27.18 1.77
N MET A 425 13.45 28.31 2.13
CA MET A 425 11.98 28.41 2.09
C MET A 425 11.42 28.35 0.67
N LEU A 426 12.14 28.88 -0.31
CA LEU A 426 11.74 28.85 -1.71
C LEU A 426 11.80 27.42 -2.28
N GLN A 427 12.79 26.63 -1.88
CA GLN A 427 12.85 25.21 -2.24
C GLN A 427 11.73 24.41 -1.58
N LEU A 428 11.40 24.66 -0.32
CA LEU A 428 10.22 24.02 0.30
C LEU A 428 8.88 24.35 -0.41
N VAL A 429 8.82 25.39 -1.26
CA VAL A 429 7.62 25.62 -2.10
C VAL A 429 7.51 24.59 -3.23
N THR A 430 8.63 24.07 -3.74
CA THR A 430 8.64 23.06 -4.82
C THR A 430 8.15 21.69 -4.32
N ALA A 431 8.22 21.44 -3.01
CA ALA A 431 7.58 20.30 -2.34
C ALA A 431 6.07 20.18 -2.58
N VAL A 432 5.39 21.29 -2.91
CA VAL A 432 3.97 21.26 -3.35
C VAL A 432 3.82 20.44 -4.62
N GLY A 433 4.78 20.54 -5.55
CA GLY A 433 4.86 19.71 -6.74
C GLY A 433 4.90 18.23 -6.39
N ALA A 434 5.81 17.83 -5.51
CA ALA A 434 5.93 16.44 -5.04
C ALA A 434 4.66 15.92 -4.36
N MET A 435 4.02 16.73 -3.52
CA MET A 435 2.76 16.35 -2.88
C MET A 435 1.63 16.13 -3.89
N LEU A 436 1.51 17.02 -4.88
CA LEU A 436 0.52 16.87 -5.95
C LEU A 436 0.81 15.63 -6.80
N GLY A 437 2.07 15.39 -7.16
CA GLY A 437 2.50 14.18 -7.85
C GLY A 437 2.11 12.92 -7.09
N THR A 438 2.37 12.89 -5.79
CA THR A 438 2.02 11.75 -4.92
C THR A 438 0.53 11.49 -4.87
N VAL A 439 -0.28 12.54 -4.75
CA VAL A 439 -1.74 12.40 -4.81
C VAL A 439 -2.17 11.84 -6.15
N CYS A 440 -1.61 12.33 -7.27
CA CYS A 440 -1.87 11.77 -8.58
C CYS A 440 -1.46 10.28 -8.69
N GLY A 441 -0.31 9.90 -8.16
CA GLY A 441 0.18 8.50 -8.20
C GLY A 441 -0.65 7.56 -7.33
N LEU A 442 -1.17 8.05 -6.20
CA LEU A 442 -2.11 7.31 -5.36
C LEU A 442 -3.50 7.14 -6.00
N MET A 443 -3.85 8.01 -6.97
CA MET A 443 -5.13 8.02 -7.66
C MET A 443 -5.11 7.27 -9.00
N SER A 444 -3.96 7.18 -9.66
CA SER A 444 -3.84 6.62 -11.01
C SER A 444 -3.01 5.35 -11.03
N SER A 445 -3.57 4.27 -11.58
CA SER A 445 -2.82 3.09 -12.00
C SER A 445 -2.26 3.18 -13.43
N GLU A 446 -2.58 4.23 -14.22
CA GLU A 446 -2.35 4.26 -15.68
C GLU A 446 -1.97 5.65 -16.26
N MET A 447 -0.99 6.36 -15.68
CA MET A 447 -0.54 7.69 -16.16
C MET A 447 0.80 7.69 -16.94
N THR A 448 1.16 6.56 -17.56
CA THR A 448 2.47 6.36 -18.21
C THR A 448 2.81 7.44 -19.26
N GLY A 449 1.87 7.77 -20.16
CA GLY A 449 2.11 8.75 -21.22
C GLY A 449 2.32 10.20 -20.73
N VAL A 450 1.65 10.61 -19.65
CA VAL A 450 1.83 11.94 -19.05
C VAL A 450 3.16 12.01 -18.29
N THR A 451 3.53 10.90 -17.63
CA THR A 451 4.79 10.79 -16.88
C THR A 451 5.99 10.89 -17.81
N ASN A 452 6.00 10.14 -18.92
CA ASN A 452 7.09 10.18 -19.90
C ASN A 452 7.29 11.58 -20.49
N PHE A 453 6.20 12.28 -20.81
CA PHE A 453 6.27 13.67 -21.26
C PHE A 453 6.93 14.57 -20.21
N ILE A 454 6.50 14.50 -18.95
CA ILE A 454 7.03 15.37 -17.89
C ILE A 454 8.51 15.03 -17.61
N LEU A 455 8.89 13.75 -17.51
CA LEU A 455 10.28 13.33 -17.29
C LEU A 455 11.21 13.88 -18.38
N LEU A 456 10.85 13.69 -19.65
CA LEU A 456 11.68 14.14 -20.78
C LEU A 456 11.68 15.66 -20.93
N PHE A 457 10.55 16.32 -20.67
CA PHE A 457 10.47 17.78 -20.62
C PHE A 457 11.39 18.35 -19.52
N THR A 458 11.35 17.77 -18.32
CA THR A 458 12.19 18.16 -17.18
C THR A 458 13.66 17.91 -17.47
N ALA A 459 14.02 16.78 -18.09
CA ALA A 459 15.39 16.51 -18.53
C ALA A 459 15.91 17.61 -19.48
N GLY A 460 15.08 18.07 -20.42
CA GLY A 460 15.38 19.23 -21.28
C GLY A 460 15.59 20.52 -20.48
N GLY A 461 14.77 20.78 -19.47
CA GLY A 461 14.93 21.90 -18.55
C GLY A 461 16.24 21.86 -17.76
N PHE A 462 16.59 20.71 -17.17
CA PHE A 462 17.85 20.51 -16.44
C PHE A 462 19.09 20.67 -17.33
N ILE A 463 19.05 20.15 -18.56
CA ILE A 463 20.11 20.40 -19.54
C ILE A 463 20.25 21.91 -19.80
N TYR A 464 19.15 22.62 -19.97
CA TYR A 464 19.17 24.07 -20.20
C TYR A 464 19.76 24.83 -19.00
N ILE A 465 19.28 24.58 -17.78
CA ILE A 465 19.77 25.23 -16.56
C ILE A 465 21.27 24.96 -16.37
N ALA A 466 21.70 23.70 -16.49
CA ALA A 466 23.11 23.34 -16.32
C ALA A 466 24.00 24.02 -17.38
N THR A 467 23.62 23.99 -18.65
CA THR A 467 24.47 24.46 -19.76
C THR A 467 24.42 25.97 -20.01
N VAL A 468 23.28 26.62 -19.75
CA VAL A 468 23.05 28.04 -20.05
C VAL A 468 23.12 28.91 -18.81
N SER A 469 22.71 28.41 -17.64
CA SER A 469 22.70 29.20 -16.41
C SER A 469 23.90 28.93 -15.50
N VAL A 470 24.35 27.68 -15.36
CA VAL A 470 25.38 27.30 -14.37
C VAL A 470 26.79 27.23 -14.96
N ILE A 471 27.00 26.46 -16.02
CA ILE A 471 28.35 26.25 -16.61
C ILE A 471 29.02 27.55 -17.04
N PRO A 472 28.36 28.50 -17.74
CA PRO A 472 28.99 29.77 -18.12
C PRO A 472 29.55 30.52 -16.90
N GLU A 473 28.85 30.42 -15.78
CA GLU A 473 29.19 31.08 -14.53
C GLU A 473 30.39 30.42 -13.80
N LEU A 474 30.63 29.13 -14.04
CA LEU A 474 31.82 28.40 -13.58
C LEU A 474 33.05 28.74 -14.42
N LEU A 475 32.85 29.11 -15.68
CA LEU A 475 33.92 29.45 -16.62
C LEU A 475 34.47 30.87 -16.42
N GLU A 476 33.78 31.74 -15.68
CA GLU A 476 34.24 33.10 -15.38
C GLU A 476 35.33 33.14 -14.28
N GLU A 477 36.45 33.80 -14.60
CA GLU A 477 37.62 34.12 -13.76
C GLU A 477 37.86 33.14 -12.58
N THR A 478 38.50 32.01 -12.86
CA THR A 478 38.91 31.03 -11.84
C THR A 478 40.42 30.85 -11.77
N ARG A 479 40.94 30.73 -10.54
CA ARG A 479 42.32 30.28 -10.31
C ARG A 479 42.39 28.78 -10.58
N LEU A 480 43.50 28.27 -11.13
CA LEU A 480 43.64 26.85 -11.48
C LEU A 480 43.20 25.87 -10.37
N TRP A 481 43.59 26.13 -9.11
CA TRP A 481 43.22 25.25 -7.99
C TRP A 481 41.72 25.26 -7.67
N GLN A 482 41.06 26.39 -7.91
CA GLN A 482 39.61 26.50 -7.78
C GLN A 482 38.92 25.70 -8.89
N SER A 483 39.39 25.82 -10.14
CA SER A 483 38.87 25.06 -11.28
C SER A 483 39.00 23.54 -11.07
N VAL A 484 40.09 23.07 -10.45
CA VAL A 484 40.26 21.64 -10.09
C VAL A 484 39.21 21.20 -9.08
N LYS A 485 38.90 22.01 -8.05
CA LYS A 485 37.85 21.67 -7.08
C LYS A 485 36.48 21.62 -7.73
N GLU A 486 36.17 22.57 -8.61
CA GLU A 486 34.91 22.62 -9.36
C GLU A 486 34.76 21.39 -10.25
N LEU A 487 35.80 21.01 -11.00
CA LEU A 487 35.75 19.83 -11.87
C LEU A 487 35.60 18.53 -11.06
N LEU A 488 36.31 18.39 -9.93
CA LEU A 488 36.15 17.24 -9.03
C LEU A 488 34.75 17.18 -8.41
N ALA A 489 34.19 18.33 -8.04
CA ALA A 489 32.84 18.42 -7.51
C ALA A 489 31.80 18.05 -8.58
N MET A 490 31.95 18.55 -9.81
CA MET A 490 31.11 18.17 -10.94
C MET A 490 31.18 16.66 -11.23
N ALA A 491 32.39 16.09 -11.26
CA ALA A 491 32.58 14.65 -11.43
C ALA A 491 31.93 13.85 -10.29
N LEU A 492 31.99 14.35 -9.05
CA LEU A 492 31.32 13.73 -7.90
C LEU A 492 29.79 13.77 -8.06
N GLY A 493 29.22 14.88 -8.55
CA GLY A 493 27.78 14.97 -8.84
C GLY A 493 27.34 13.92 -9.86
N VAL A 494 28.08 13.79 -10.96
CA VAL A 494 27.82 12.75 -11.97
C VAL A 494 27.99 11.34 -11.38
N ALA A 495 29.04 11.12 -10.58
CA ALA A 495 29.30 9.82 -9.98
C ALA A 495 28.19 9.38 -9.01
N ILE A 496 27.59 10.31 -8.26
CA ILE A 496 26.43 10.01 -7.42
C ILE A 496 25.26 9.54 -8.30
N MET A 497 24.96 10.22 -9.41
CA MET A 497 23.89 9.79 -10.32
C MET A 497 24.16 8.42 -10.93
N VAL A 498 25.41 8.13 -11.31
CA VAL A 498 25.81 6.79 -11.78
C VAL A 498 25.55 5.73 -10.71
N VAL A 499 25.92 6.00 -9.46
CA VAL A 499 25.70 5.07 -8.35
C VAL A 499 24.21 4.83 -8.12
N ILE A 500 23.39 5.88 -8.15
CA ILE A 500 21.94 5.80 -7.97
C ILE A 500 21.31 4.88 -9.03
N VAL A 501 21.68 5.05 -10.30
CA VAL A 501 21.22 4.20 -11.41
C VAL A 501 21.61 2.72 -11.25
N PHE A 502 22.71 2.41 -10.55
CA PHE A 502 23.06 1.01 -10.25
C PHE A 502 22.28 0.41 -9.06
N PHE A 503 21.65 1.24 -8.23
CA PHE A 503 20.87 0.81 -7.07
C PHE A 503 19.37 0.69 -7.36
N GLU A 504 18.89 1.42 -8.36
CA GLU A 504 17.54 1.29 -8.93
C GLU A 504 17.44 0.05 -9.83
#